data_AF-A0A6I8MCS7-F1
#
_entry.id   AF-A0A6I8MCS7-F1
#
_cell.length_a   1.000
_cell.length_b   1.000
_cell.length_c   1.000
_cell.angle_alpha   90.00
_cell.angle_beta   90.00
_cell.angle_gamma   90.00
#
_symmetry.space_group_name_H-M   'P 1'
#
loop_
_entity.id
_entity.type
_entity.pdbx_description
1 polymer ?
#
loop_
_entity_poly.entity_id
_entity_poly.type
_entity_poly.pdbx_seq_one_letter_code
_entity_poly.pdbx_strand_id
1 'polypeptide(L)' 'MKEYVNAEMNIMEAVEEYPIIMEVLMRYGLGCGGCIISSAETLYEGIAIHGLDPDIIIEEINMIIEMEEEENKNESN' A
#
# COMPACT_ATOMS: atom_id res chain seq x y z
N MET A 1 12.22 -11.53 -0.03
CA MET A 1 10.83 -11.11 -0.13
C MET A 1 10.51 -10.94 -1.60
N LYS A 2 9.36 -11.43 -2.04
CA LYS A 2 8.82 -11.05 -3.36
C LYS A 2 8.33 -9.60 -3.23
N GLU A 3 8.63 -8.77 -4.23
CA GLU A 3 8.14 -7.39 -4.29
C GLU A 3 6.85 -7.39 -5.13
N TYR A 4 5.73 -7.08 -4.49
CA TYR A 4 4.39 -6.99 -5.07
C TYR A 4 4.10 -5.59 -5.59
N VAL A 5 4.52 -4.58 -4.82
CA VAL A 5 4.44 -3.16 -5.19
C VAL A 5 5.76 -2.47 -4.92
N ASN A 6 6.03 -1.37 -5.62
CA ASN A 6 7.26 -0.59 -5.48
C ASN A 6 6.97 0.92 -5.37
N ALA A 7 8.01 1.69 -5.05
CA ALA A 7 7.96 3.14 -4.82
C ALA A 7 7.36 3.96 -5.98
N GLU A 8 7.57 3.53 -7.23
CA GLU A 8 7.14 4.25 -8.43
C GLU A 8 5.70 3.89 -8.87
N MET A 9 5.10 2.88 -8.25
CA MET A 9 3.74 2.46 -8.57
C MET A 9 2.74 3.54 -8.16
N ASN A 10 1.78 3.84 -9.05
CA ASN A 10 0.71 4.76 -8.76
C ASN A 10 -0.14 4.24 -7.59
N ILE A 11 -0.53 5.12 -6.67
CA ILE A 11 -1.25 4.67 -5.47
C ILE A 11 -2.61 4.08 -5.82
N MET A 12 -3.33 4.65 -6.80
CA MET A 12 -4.64 4.13 -7.18
C MET A 12 -4.51 2.76 -7.83
N GLU A 13 -3.54 2.58 -8.73
CA GLU A 13 -3.25 1.28 -9.34
C GLU A 13 -2.89 0.23 -8.28
N ALA A 14 -2.04 0.60 -7.31
CA ALA A 14 -1.66 -0.29 -6.22
C ALA A 14 -2.87 -0.71 -5.37
N VAL A 15 -3.75 0.23 -5.01
CA VAL A 15 -4.98 -0.04 -4.24
C VAL A 15 -5.99 -0.86 -5.04
N GLU A 16 -6.11 -0.64 -6.34
CA GLU A 16 -6.97 -1.43 -7.22
C GLU A 16 -6.48 -2.88 -7.33
N GLU A 17 -5.18 -3.10 -7.42
CA GLU A 17 -4.56 -4.43 -7.48
C GLU A 17 -4.61 -5.14 -6.11
N TYR A 18 -4.32 -4.40 -5.04
CA TYR A 18 -4.27 -4.90 -3.66
C TYR A 18 -5.12 -4.00 -2.75
N PRO A 19 -6.43 -4.26 -2.61
CA PRO A 19 -7.34 -3.43 -1.81
C PRO A 19 -6.90 -3.24 -0.34
N ILE A 20 -6.15 -4.21 0.21
CA ILE A 20 -5.58 -4.15 1.55
C ILE A 20 -4.65 -2.95 1.77
N ILE A 21 -4.04 -2.42 0.70
CA ILE A 21 -3.18 -1.23 0.76
C ILE A 21 -3.93 -0.04 1.33
N MET A 22 -5.21 0.14 0.99
CA MET A 22 -6.03 1.23 1.54
C MET A 22 -6.12 1.12 3.07
N GLU A 23 -6.26 -0.09 3.62
CA GLU A 23 -6.32 -0.27 5.07
C GLU A 23 -4.99 0.07 5.74
N VAL A 24 -3.87 -0.30 5.12
CA VAL A 24 -2.52 0.04 5.62
C VAL A 24 -2.33 1.55 5.63
N LEU A 25 -2.59 2.22 4.51
CA LEU A 25 -2.50 3.68 4.38
C LEU A 25 -3.40 4.39 5.41
N MET A 26 -4.62 3.90 5.63
CA MET A 26 -5.53 4.45 6.64
C MET A 26 -4.99 4.34 8.07
N ARG A 27 -4.24 3.29 8.42
CA ARG A 27 -3.57 3.17 9.74
C ARG A 27 -2.54 4.28 9.97
N TYR A 28 -1.91 4.73 8.89
CA TYR A 28 -0.98 5.86 8.89
C TYR A 28 -1.67 7.22 8.77
N GLY A 29 -3.01 7.27 8.81
CA GLY A 29 -3.78 8.50 8.67
C GLY A 29 -3.92 8.99 7.23
N LEU A 30 -3.50 8.17 6.25
CA LEU A 30 -3.67 8.44 4.83
C LEU A 30 -5.00 7.82 4.37
N GLY A 31 -6.09 8.59 4.46
CA GLY A 31 -7.40 8.12 3.98
C GLY A 31 -8.57 9.08 4.21
N CYS A 32 -9.46 9.14 3.21
CA CYS A 32 -10.85 9.63 3.11
C CYS A 32 -11.28 11.00 3.70
N GLY A 33 -10.54 11.62 4.63
CA GLY A 33 -11.03 12.78 5.40
C GLY A 33 -10.70 14.17 4.84
N GLY A 34 -9.89 14.30 3.79
CA GLY A 34 -9.52 15.62 3.24
C GLY A 34 -8.11 15.76 2.67
N CYS A 35 -7.31 14.70 2.65
CA CYS A 35 -6.12 14.64 1.80
C CYS A 35 -6.36 13.62 0.70
N ILE A 36 -6.54 14.16 -0.50
CA ILE A 36 -6.63 13.39 -1.72
C ILE A 36 -5.22 12.89 -1.95
N ILE A 37 -5.00 11.60 -1.70
CA ILE A 37 -4.02 10.83 -2.46
C ILE A 37 -4.37 11.12 -3.92
N SER A 38 -3.56 11.93 -4.57
CA SER A 38 -3.81 12.31 -5.95
C SER A 38 -3.81 11.04 -6.79
N SER A 39 -4.79 10.89 -7.69
CA SER A 39 -4.76 9.80 -8.68
C SER A 39 -3.52 9.84 -9.58
N ALA A 40 -2.70 10.90 -9.48
CA ALA A 40 -1.45 11.06 -10.20
C ALA A 40 -0.19 10.84 -9.34
N GLU A 41 -0.29 10.53 -8.05
CA GLU A 41 0.87 10.33 -7.16
C GLU A 41 1.33 8.86 -7.12
N THR A 42 2.64 8.68 -7.00
CA THR A 42 3.26 7.38 -6.67
C THR A 42 3.14 7.08 -5.18
N LEU A 43 3.26 5.81 -4.78
CA LEU A 43 3.31 5.40 -3.36
C LEU A 43 4.33 6.20 -2.58
N TYR A 44 5.53 6.36 -3.15
CA TYR A 44 6.58 7.13 -2.51
C TYR A 44 6.18 8.58 -2.27
N GLU A 45 5.74 9.29 -3.33
CA GLU A 45 5.40 10.70 -3.24
C GLU A 45 4.22 10.97 -2.31
N GLY A 46 3.14 10.19 -2.43
CA GLY A 46 1.94 10.36 -1.63
C GLY A 46 2.14 10.02 -0.16
N ILE A 47 3.11 9.18 0.19
CA ILE A 47 3.50 8.94 1.58
C ILE A 47 4.45 10.04 2.07
N ALA A 48 5.47 10.38 1.28
CA ALA A 48 6.52 11.31 1.67
C ALA A 48 6.01 12.75 1.87
N ILE A 49 5.04 13.23 1.08
CA ILE A 49 4.48 14.59 1.23
C ILE A 49 3.74 14.78 2.57
N HIS A 50 3.38 13.70 3.23
CA HIS A 50 2.76 13.67 4.55
C HIS A 50 3.78 13.53 5.69
N GLY A 51 5.09 13.53 5.39
CA GLY A 51 6.16 13.46 6.39
C GLY A 51 6.35 12.07 7.00
N LEU A 52 5.84 11.03 6.33
CA LEU A 52 6.02 9.63 6.69
C LEU A 52 7.21 9.03 5.92
N ASP A 53 7.72 7.90 6.40
CA ASP A 53 8.80 7.16 5.73
C ASP A 53 8.21 6.18 4.70
N PRO A 54 8.31 6.47 3.38
CA PRO A 54 7.74 5.61 2.34
C PRO A 54 8.40 4.25 2.28
N ASP A 55 9.70 4.13 2.58
CA ASP A 55 10.41 2.86 2.46
C ASP A 55 9.86 1.86 3.49
N ILE A 56 9.61 2.31 4.73
CA ILE A 56 9.03 1.49 5.80
C ILE A 56 7.60 1.06 5.46
N ILE A 57 6.78 1.98 4.95
CA ILE A 57 5.36 1.71 4.67
C ILE A 57 5.21 0.79 3.46
N ILE A 58 6.02 0.97 2.41
CA ILE A 58 6.03 0.09 1.23
C ILE A 58 6.51 -1.31 1.61
N GLU A 59 7.51 -1.43 2.50
CA GLU A 59 7.94 -2.73 3.02
C GLU A 59 6.81 -3.43 3.79
N GLU A 60 6.10 -2.72 4.68
CA GLU A 60 4.96 -3.27 5.41
C GLU A 60 3.82 -3.71 4.47
N ILE A 61 3.50 -2.90 3.46
CA ILE A 61 2.51 -3.25 2.44
C ILE A 61 2.88 -4.59 1.78
N ASN A 62 4.12 -4.74 1.33
CA ASN A 62 4.59 -5.97 0.68
C ASN A 62 4.50 -7.18 1.63
N MET A 63 4.85 -7.02 2.90
CA MET A 63 4.71 -8.10 3.90
C MET A 63 3.25 -8.50 4.10
N ILE A 64 2.33 -7.54 4.19
CA ILE A 64 0.90 -7.83 4.40
C ILE A 64 0.31 -8.55 3.19
N ILE A 65 0.66 -8.14 1.96
CA ILE A 65 0.22 -8.83 0.74
C ILE A 65 0.76 -10.27 0.69
N GLU A 66 2.03 -10.48 1.06
CA GLU A 66 2.61 -11.83 1.12
C GLU A 66 1.84 -12.72 2.11
N MET A 67 1.52 -12.20 3.30
CA MET A 67 0.73 -12.91 4.31
C MET A 67 -0.68 -13.25 3.82
N GLU A 68 -1.39 -12.30 3.20
CA GLU A 68 -2.74 -12.53 2.67
C GLU A 68 -2.74 -13.59 1.56
N GLU A 69 -1.73 -13.58 0.68
CA GLU A 69 -1.57 -14.63 -0.33
C GLU A 69 -1.29 -16.01 0.28
N GLU A 70 -0.49 -16.08 1.35
CA GLU A 70 -0.19 -17.32 2.06
C GLU A 70 -1.45 -17.88 2.76
N GLU A 71 -2.23 -17.01 3.43
CA GLU A 71 -3.50 -17.38 4.05
C GLU A 71 -4.50 -17.92 3.01
N ASN A 72 -4.68 -17.23 1.89
CA ASN A 72 -5.56 -17.66 0.81
C ASN A 72 -5.16 -19.02 0.19
N LYS A 73 -3.85 -19.31 0.09
CA LYS A 73 -3.33 -20.61 -0.37
C LYS A 73 -3.61 -21.73 0.65
N ASN A 74 -3.60 -21.42 1.94
CA ASN A 74 -3.85 -22.38 3.01
C ASN A 74 -5.34 -22.72 3.16
N GLU A 75 -6.24 -21.76 2.90
CA GLU A 75 -7.70 -21.99 2.92
C GLU A 75 -8.23 -22.75 1.69
N SER A 76 -7.45 -22.79 0.61
CA SER A 76 -7.81 -23.48 -0.63
C SER A 76 -7.36 -24.96 -0.69
N ASN A 77 -6.81 -25.50 0.41
CA ASN A 77 -6.32 -26.88 0.55
C ASN A 77 -7.21 -27.77 1.43
#